data_AF-H8MJQ9-F1
#
_entry.id   AF-H8MJQ9-F1
#
_cell.length_a   1.000
_cell.length_b   1.000
_cell.length_c   1.000
_cell.angle_alpha   90.00
_cell.angle_beta   90.00
_cell.angle_gamma   90.00
#
_symmetry.space_group_name_H-M   'P 1'
#
loop_
_entity.id
_entity.type
_entity.pdbx_description
1 polymer ?
#
loop_
_entity_poly.entity_id
_entity_poly.type
_entity_poly.pdbx_seq_one_letter_code
_entity_poly.pdbx_strand_id
1 'polypeptide(L)'
;MERGEFLRSWRADTGFSAGKVAQLAQLPESTVEGIESGAHDPSFEELDALAGVLGLRADEIYDDHISESAPREGIRLLMKSAVAYRPSEAVRLRMLEAAAAARDLLDLQSELRPSRGGFERFASRPLASTADAPFKLGDELAREVRKQLVIQGPIISMRDLAQETLGIPIIAAELSADGPDAFSVYAPGRRAAIILNLQGKNTHPLVRRFSIAHEVGHVLFDRPGMGAFGVACKVDPGRGLDIESRANAFAMRLLLPHTQITQLSSEILKPAIFRKTMEMWGVHFSALQLYAEKVLNLSRDEAKHRLPDVDRSSPNQWAMAEELAEERRGLGQVPVPRRGALARLVLNLVRKDQISHARARELLSINGVASIEELAAEADVSLDGE
;
A
#
# COMPACT_ATOMS: atom_id res chain seq x y z
N MET A 1 -5.79 -25.43 -10.25
CA MET A 1 -4.70 -25.70 -9.28
C MET A 1 -5.37 -26.32 -8.08
N GLU A 2 -4.86 -27.43 -7.59
CA GLU A 2 -5.41 -28.09 -6.40
C GLU A 2 -5.10 -27.27 -5.14
N ARG A 3 -5.95 -27.34 -4.13
CA ARG A 3 -5.82 -26.60 -2.87
C ARG A 3 -4.46 -26.77 -2.20
N GLY A 4 -3.99 -28.02 -2.07
CA GLY A 4 -2.70 -28.30 -1.43
C GLY A 4 -1.52 -27.67 -2.16
N GLU A 5 -1.49 -27.79 -3.50
CA GLU A 5 -0.46 -27.17 -4.34
C GLU A 5 -0.49 -25.64 -4.21
N PHE A 6 -1.70 -25.06 -4.21
CA PHE A 6 -1.90 -23.63 -4.04
C PHE A 6 -1.38 -23.13 -2.69
N LEU A 7 -1.80 -23.74 -1.58
CA LEU A 7 -1.37 -23.35 -0.23
C LEU A 7 0.15 -23.46 -0.08
N ARG A 8 0.76 -24.52 -0.64
CA ARG A 8 2.22 -24.70 -0.63
C ARG A 8 2.92 -23.59 -1.41
N SER A 9 2.45 -23.32 -2.63
CA SER A 9 3.01 -22.27 -3.49
C SER A 9 2.85 -20.90 -2.84
N TRP A 10 1.68 -20.63 -2.26
CA TRP A 10 1.37 -19.39 -1.58
C TRP A 10 2.27 -19.17 -0.36
N ARG A 11 2.36 -20.15 0.53
CA ARG A 11 3.27 -20.12 1.69
C ARG A 11 4.72 -19.90 1.27
N ALA A 12 5.17 -20.56 0.20
CA ALA A 12 6.52 -20.37 -0.32
C ALA A 12 6.72 -18.93 -0.80
N ASP A 13 5.73 -18.36 -1.49
CA ASP A 13 5.75 -16.97 -1.95
C ASP A 13 5.70 -15.95 -0.79
N THR A 14 5.08 -16.27 0.35
CA THR A 14 5.16 -15.43 1.57
C THR A 14 6.50 -15.58 2.33
N GLY A 15 7.34 -16.53 1.94
CA GLY A 15 8.65 -16.77 2.56
C GLY A 15 8.57 -17.39 3.96
N PHE A 16 7.51 -18.14 4.27
CA PHE A 16 7.40 -18.90 5.53
C PHE A 16 7.66 -20.40 5.32
N SER A 17 8.22 -21.06 6.34
CA SER A 17 8.28 -22.51 6.40
C SER A 17 6.92 -23.09 6.83
N ALA A 18 6.69 -24.38 6.57
CA ALA A 18 5.50 -25.09 7.03
C ALA A 18 5.38 -25.01 8.56
N GLY A 19 6.45 -25.31 9.30
CA GLY A 19 6.47 -25.19 10.77
C GLY A 19 6.17 -23.79 11.29
N LYS A 20 6.53 -22.73 10.54
CA LYS A 20 6.18 -21.37 10.96
C LYS A 20 4.70 -21.09 10.80
N VAL A 21 4.11 -21.47 9.66
CA VAL A 21 2.67 -21.35 9.45
C VAL A 21 1.91 -22.18 10.47
N ALA A 22 2.35 -23.41 10.73
CA ALA A 22 1.78 -24.29 11.73
C ALA A 22 1.78 -23.66 13.13
N GLN A 23 2.92 -23.10 13.55
CA GLN A 23 3.03 -22.38 14.83
C GLN A 23 2.02 -21.23 14.94
N LEU A 24 1.86 -20.43 13.88
CA LEU A 24 0.97 -19.27 13.89
C LEU A 24 -0.50 -19.67 13.81
N ALA A 25 -0.81 -20.71 13.04
CA ALA A 25 -2.15 -21.26 12.89
C ALA A 25 -2.55 -22.13 14.10
N GLN A 26 -1.62 -22.37 15.03
CA GLN A 26 -1.78 -23.28 16.17
C GLN A 26 -2.14 -24.71 15.72
N LEU A 27 -1.56 -25.14 14.60
CA LEU A 27 -1.69 -26.48 14.04
C LEU A 27 -0.37 -27.27 14.18
N PRO A 28 -0.41 -28.61 14.21
CA PRO A 28 0.79 -29.41 14.04
C PRO A 28 1.44 -29.19 12.67
N GLU A 29 2.79 -29.15 12.61
CA GLU A 29 3.51 -28.99 11.33
C GLU A 29 3.17 -30.09 10.32
N SER A 30 3.02 -31.33 10.80
CA SER A 30 2.58 -32.48 10.00
C SER A 30 1.20 -32.29 9.37
N THR A 31 0.30 -31.56 10.04
CA THR A 31 -1.03 -31.24 9.51
C THR A 31 -0.90 -30.30 8.32
N VAL A 32 -0.10 -29.23 8.45
CA VAL A 32 0.13 -28.27 7.35
C VAL A 32 0.79 -28.96 6.15
N GLU A 33 1.82 -29.78 6.38
CA GLU A 33 2.47 -30.55 5.31
C GLU A 33 1.53 -31.58 4.67
N GLY A 34 0.67 -32.22 5.47
CA GLY A 34 -0.37 -33.12 5.01
C GLY A 34 -1.37 -32.44 4.08
N ILE A 35 -1.85 -31.25 4.47
CA ILE A 35 -2.77 -30.44 3.66
C ILE A 35 -2.10 -30.01 2.35
N GLU A 36 -0.88 -29.49 2.42
CA GLU A 36 -0.13 -29.03 1.26
C GLU A 36 0.23 -30.15 0.28
N SER A 37 0.30 -31.40 0.75
CA SER A 37 0.53 -32.59 -0.09
C SER A 37 -0.73 -33.29 -0.56
N GLY A 38 -1.91 -32.87 -0.10
CA GLY A 38 -3.17 -33.56 -0.35
C GLY A 38 -3.30 -34.89 0.40
N ALA A 39 -2.39 -35.17 1.36
CA ALA A 39 -2.42 -36.37 2.19
C ALA A 39 -3.38 -36.24 3.39
N HIS A 40 -3.76 -35.01 3.75
CA HIS A 40 -4.74 -34.69 4.80
C HIS A 40 -5.84 -33.83 4.22
N ASP A 41 -7.09 -34.24 4.42
CA ASP A 41 -8.26 -33.43 4.08
C ASP A 41 -8.59 -32.53 5.29
N PRO A 42 -8.43 -31.21 5.15
CA PRO A 42 -8.53 -30.29 6.28
C PRO A 42 -9.97 -30.06 6.73
N SER A 43 -10.15 -29.80 8.03
CA SER A 43 -11.41 -29.28 8.56
C SER A 43 -11.61 -27.79 8.21
N PHE A 44 -12.84 -27.29 8.36
CA PHE A 44 -13.12 -25.86 8.19
C PHE A 44 -12.29 -25.00 9.14
N GLU A 45 -12.11 -25.43 10.38
CA GLU A 45 -11.31 -24.72 11.38
C GLU A 45 -9.82 -24.69 10.99
N GLU A 46 -9.30 -25.76 10.40
CA GLU A 46 -7.91 -25.81 9.90
C GLU A 46 -7.73 -24.86 8.71
N LEU A 47 -8.70 -24.80 7.81
CA LEU A 47 -8.68 -23.88 6.67
C LEU A 47 -8.81 -22.41 7.12
N ASP A 48 -9.69 -22.12 8.07
CA ASP A 48 -9.83 -20.79 8.66
C ASP A 48 -8.52 -20.32 9.31
N ALA A 49 -7.88 -21.21 10.09
CA ALA A 49 -6.61 -20.92 10.74
C ALA A 49 -5.48 -20.64 9.72
N LEU A 50 -5.38 -21.47 8.67
CA LEU A 50 -4.42 -21.27 7.59
C LEU A 50 -4.69 -19.98 6.82
N ALA A 51 -5.96 -19.71 6.48
CA ALA A 51 -6.36 -18.52 5.75
C ALA A 51 -6.01 -17.25 6.53
N GLY A 52 -6.30 -17.21 7.83
CA GLY A 52 -5.96 -16.08 8.69
C GLY A 52 -4.46 -15.77 8.71
N VAL A 53 -3.61 -16.80 8.81
CA VAL A 53 -2.14 -16.64 8.85
C VAL A 53 -1.56 -16.25 7.49
N LEU A 54 -2.06 -16.85 6.42
CA LEU A 54 -1.55 -16.65 5.07
C LEU A 54 -2.10 -15.39 4.41
N GLY A 55 -2.98 -14.66 5.10
CA GLY A 55 -3.72 -13.57 4.50
C GLY A 55 -4.43 -14.09 3.26
N LEU A 56 -5.29 -15.09 3.41
CA LEU A 56 -6.25 -15.61 2.43
C LEU A 56 -7.66 -15.47 3.02
N ARG A 57 -8.70 -15.62 2.21
CA ARG A 57 -10.04 -15.88 2.73
C ARG A 57 -10.25 -17.38 2.78
N ALA A 58 -10.98 -17.84 3.78
CA ALA A 58 -11.19 -19.27 3.95
C ALA A 58 -12.04 -19.87 2.82
N ASP A 59 -13.02 -19.12 2.32
CA ASP A 59 -13.85 -19.50 1.18
C ASP A 59 -13.07 -19.61 -0.15
N GLU A 60 -11.90 -18.98 -0.27
CA GLU A 60 -11.01 -19.14 -1.42
C GLU A 60 -10.35 -20.53 -1.47
N ILE A 61 -10.32 -21.22 -0.33
CA ILE A 61 -9.62 -22.49 -0.13
C ILE A 61 -10.51 -23.60 0.46
N TYR A 62 -11.82 -23.40 0.59
CA TYR A 62 -12.72 -24.46 1.04
C TYR A 62 -12.87 -25.57 0.02
N ASP A 63 -13.00 -25.23 -1.26
CA ASP A 63 -13.09 -26.21 -2.33
C ASP A 63 -11.72 -26.84 -2.64
N ASP A 64 -11.73 -28.10 -3.09
CA ASP A 64 -10.51 -28.79 -3.56
C ASP A 64 -9.86 -28.07 -4.76
N HIS A 65 -10.70 -27.36 -5.52
CA HIS A 65 -10.29 -26.52 -6.62
C HIS A 65 -10.34 -25.06 -6.20
N ILE A 66 -9.21 -24.38 -6.35
CA ILE A 66 -9.11 -22.97 -6.01
C ILE A 66 -10.04 -22.13 -6.88
N SER A 67 -10.87 -21.33 -6.21
CA SER A 67 -11.80 -20.39 -6.86
C SER A 67 -11.08 -19.47 -7.83
N GLU A 68 -11.75 -19.07 -8.93
CA GLU A 68 -11.22 -18.02 -9.81
C GLU A 68 -11.02 -16.68 -9.10
N SER A 69 -11.73 -16.45 -8.00
CA SER A 69 -11.57 -15.26 -7.17
C SER A 69 -10.30 -15.28 -6.33
N ALA A 70 -9.73 -16.46 -6.08
CA ALA A 70 -8.57 -16.60 -5.23
C ALA A 70 -7.34 -15.94 -5.90
N PRO A 71 -6.49 -15.29 -5.10
CA PRO A 71 -5.31 -14.65 -5.62
C PRO A 71 -4.33 -15.70 -6.15
N ARG A 72 -3.85 -15.54 -7.38
CA ARG A 72 -2.97 -16.50 -8.05
C ARG A 72 -1.48 -16.25 -7.84
N GLU A 73 -1.13 -15.09 -7.27
CA GLU A 73 0.24 -14.71 -6.92
C GLU A 73 0.21 -14.19 -5.49
N GLY A 74 1.12 -14.68 -4.63
CA GLY A 74 1.28 -14.21 -3.24
C GLY A 74 1.70 -12.74 -3.17
N ILE A 75 1.84 -12.20 -1.94
CA ILE A 75 2.55 -10.91 -1.73
C ILE A 75 4.01 -11.12 -2.15
N ARG A 76 4.27 -11.09 -3.46
CA ARG A 76 5.59 -10.85 -3.99
C ARG A 76 5.83 -9.39 -3.72
N LEU A 77 6.32 -9.11 -2.52
CA LEU A 77 6.97 -7.87 -2.16
C LEU A 77 8.03 -7.49 -3.20
N LEU A 78 8.33 -6.20 -3.32
CA LEU A 78 9.24 -5.52 -4.28
C LEU A 78 10.72 -5.95 -4.18
N MET A 79 10.97 -7.18 -3.75
CA MET A 79 12.24 -7.74 -3.35
C MET A 79 13.18 -8.10 -4.49
N LYS A 80 12.97 -7.59 -5.71
CA LYS A 80 13.94 -7.78 -6.81
C LYS A 80 14.56 -6.51 -7.35
N SER A 81 14.04 -5.32 -7.03
CA SER A 81 14.69 -4.06 -7.42
C SER A 81 15.78 -3.60 -6.44
N ALA A 82 15.95 -4.27 -5.30
CA ALA A 82 17.14 -4.14 -4.49
C ALA A 82 17.62 -5.52 -4.06
N VAL A 83 18.76 -5.93 -4.58
CA VAL A 83 19.53 -7.14 -4.22
C VAL A 83 19.81 -7.28 -2.69
N ALA A 84 19.34 -6.36 -1.83
CA ALA A 84 19.73 -6.21 -0.44
C ALA A 84 18.59 -6.25 0.61
N TYR A 85 17.30 -6.21 0.24
CA TYR A 85 16.24 -6.14 1.24
C TYR A 85 15.54 -7.48 1.42
N ARG A 86 15.66 -8.06 2.61
CA ARG A 86 14.91 -9.24 3.07
C ARG A 86 14.19 -8.85 4.37
N PRO A 87 12.87 -8.56 4.34
CA PRO A 87 12.15 -8.21 5.55
C PRO A 87 12.25 -9.37 6.52
N SER A 88 12.40 -9.04 7.80
CA SER A 88 12.36 -10.06 8.84
C SER A 88 11.01 -10.76 8.85
N GLU A 89 10.95 -11.94 9.46
CA GLU A 89 9.72 -12.70 9.60
C GLU A 89 8.59 -11.87 10.26
N ALA A 90 8.92 -11.09 11.29
CA ALA A 90 7.98 -10.21 11.97
C ALA A 90 7.41 -9.13 11.03
N VAL A 91 8.23 -8.56 10.15
CA VAL A 91 7.76 -7.59 9.14
C VAL A 91 6.80 -8.28 8.17
N ARG A 92 7.15 -9.47 7.67
CA ARG A 92 6.28 -10.23 6.74
C ARG A 92 4.91 -10.52 7.33
N LEU A 93 4.83 -10.85 8.62
CA LEU A 93 3.55 -11.07 9.31
C LEU A 93 2.69 -9.81 9.33
N ARG A 94 3.26 -8.66 9.70
CA ARG A 94 2.53 -7.38 9.73
C ARG A 94 2.08 -6.95 8.33
N MET A 95 2.85 -7.29 7.31
CA MET A 95 2.46 -7.05 5.92
C MET A 95 1.27 -7.89 5.47
N LEU A 96 1.23 -9.16 5.85
CA LEU A 96 0.09 -10.03 5.57
C LEU A 96 -1.17 -9.56 6.31
N GLU A 97 -1.03 -9.17 7.58
CA GLU A 97 -2.13 -8.60 8.37
C GLU A 97 -2.70 -7.33 7.70
N ALA A 98 -1.82 -6.42 7.26
CA ALA A 98 -2.26 -5.22 6.56
C ALA A 98 -2.90 -5.52 5.20
N ALA A 99 -2.36 -6.50 4.47
CA ALA A 99 -2.94 -6.91 3.19
C ALA A 99 -4.28 -7.62 3.33
N ALA A 100 -4.49 -8.37 4.42
CA ALA A 100 -5.79 -8.93 4.76
C ALA A 100 -6.82 -7.83 5.02
N ALA A 101 -6.49 -6.83 5.85
CA ALA A 101 -7.37 -5.67 6.10
C ALA A 101 -7.69 -4.89 4.81
N ALA A 102 -6.74 -4.77 3.89
CA ALA A 102 -6.98 -4.17 2.58
C ALA A 102 -8.00 -4.91 1.74
N ARG A 103 -7.95 -6.24 1.70
CA ARG A 103 -8.96 -7.00 0.95
C ARG A 103 -10.32 -6.89 1.58
N ASP A 104 -10.40 -7.03 2.91
CA ASP A 104 -11.67 -6.87 3.61
C ASP A 104 -12.32 -5.51 3.26
N LEU A 105 -11.53 -4.44 3.22
CA LEU A 105 -12.01 -3.12 2.79
C LEU A 105 -12.45 -3.10 1.32
N LEU A 106 -11.62 -3.61 0.40
CA LEU A 106 -11.91 -3.58 -1.04
C LEU A 106 -13.12 -4.44 -1.42
N ASP A 107 -13.33 -5.54 -0.72
CA ASP A 107 -14.45 -6.47 -0.89
C ASP A 107 -15.75 -5.84 -0.38
N LEU A 108 -15.75 -5.28 0.83
CA LEU A 108 -16.91 -4.52 1.34
C LEU A 108 -17.26 -3.34 0.43
N GLN A 109 -16.26 -2.61 -0.05
CA GLN A 109 -16.47 -1.55 -1.03
C GLN A 109 -17.04 -2.10 -2.34
N SER A 110 -16.83 -3.36 -2.68
CA SER A 110 -17.32 -3.97 -3.92
C SER A 110 -18.79 -4.31 -3.88
N GLU A 111 -19.25 -4.76 -2.72
CA GLU A 111 -20.65 -5.05 -2.44
C GLU A 111 -21.47 -3.75 -2.37
N LEU A 112 -20.91 -2.70 -1.76
CA LEU A 112 -21.65 -1.45 -1.48
C LEU A 112 -21.59 -0.41 -2.60
N ARG A 113 -20.47 -0.37 -3.35
CA ARG A 113 -20.25 0.59 -4.43
C ARG A 113 -19.75 -0.16 -5.66
N PRO A 114 -20.67 -0.59 -6.53
CA PRO A 114 -20.30 -1.16 -7.83
C PRO A 114 -19.60 -0.13 -8.71
N SER A 115 -19.95 1.15 -8.55
CA SER A 115 -19.35 2.29 -9.25
C SER A 115 -17.91 2.50 -8.79
N ARG A 116 -17.02 2.56 -9.77
CA ARG A 116 -15.57 2.53 -9.60
C ARG A 116 -15.01 3.96 -9.59
N GLY A 117 -13.98 4.20 -8.77
CA GLY A 117 -13.44 5.55 -8.49
C GLY A 117 -12.77 6.24 -9.69
N GLY A 118 -12.23 7.45 -9.46
CA GLY A 118 -11.58 8.25 -10.50
C GLY A 118 -10.36 7.60 -11.14
N PHE A 119 -9.72 6.62 -10.48
CA PHE A 119 -8.55 5.91 -11.02
C PHE A 119 -8.87 5.12 -12.30
N GLU A 120 -10.14 4.79 -12.57
CA GLU A 120 -10.52 4.08 -13.81
C GLU A 120 -10.31 4.90 -15.08
N ARG A 121 -10.27 6.24 -14.94
CA ARG A 121 -10.04 7.17 -16.05
C ARG A 121 -8.67 6.98 -16.70
N PHE A 122 -7.73 6.41 -15.96
CA PHE A 122 -6.40 6.07 -16.47
C PHE A 122 -6.48 4.72 -17.17
N ALA A 123 -5.77 4.51 -18.27
CA ALA A 123 -5.70 3.19 -18.91
C ALA A 123 -4.69 2.31 -18.17
N SER A 124 -5.08 1.10 -17.73
CA SER A 124 -4.13 0.12 -17.20
C SER A 124 -3.41 -0.48 -18.39
N ARG A 125 -2.27 0.10 -18.72
CA ARG A 125 -1.37 -0.47 -19.72
C ARG A 125 -0.17 -0.99 -18.95
N PRO A 126 0.10 -2.32 -18.94
CA PRO A 126 1.41 -2.81 -18.54
C PRO A 126 2.42 -2.16 -19.48
N LEU A 127 3.09 -1.12 -19.01
CA LEU A 127 4.05 -0.40 -19.84
C LEU A 127 5.23 -1.34 -20.08
N ALA A 128 5.59 -1.53 -21.36
CA ALA A 128 6.69 -2.42 -21.72
C ALA A 128 7.97 -1.97 -20.99
N SER A 129 8.61 -2.91 -20.30
CA SER A 129 9.83 -2.69 -19.50
C SER A 129 11.08 -2.42 -20.35
N THR A 130 10.91 -2.03 -21.61
CA THR A 130 11.99 -1.79 -22.57
C THR A 130 12.05 -0.32 -22.97
N ALA A 131 11.47 0.58 -22.17
CA ALA A 131 11.67 1.99 -22.37
C ALA A 131 13.15 2.31 -22.11
N ASP A 132 13.87 2.79 -23.12
CA ASP A 132 15.28 3.20 -23.04
C ASP A 132 15.56 4.27 -21.94
N ALA A 133 14.51 4.79 -21.28
CA ALA A 133 14.60 5.68 -20.12
C ALA A 133 13.36 5.58 -19.19
N PRO A 134 13.35 4.67 -18.19
CA PRO A 134 12.23 4.51 -17.25
C PRO A 134 11.88 5.79 -16.48
N PHE A 135 12.89 6.60 -16.18
CA PHE A 135 12.72 7.88 -15.51
C PHE A 135 11.93 8.88 -16.37
N LYS A 136 12.22 8.96 -17.67
CA LYS A 136 11.50 9.83 -18.61
C LYS A 136 10.04 9.42 -18.73
N LEU A 137 9.78 8.12 -18.76
CA LEU A 137 8.41 7.59 -18.77
C LEU A 137 7.64 8.00 -17.52
N GLY A 138 8.24 7.93 -16.32
CA GLY A 138 7.60 8.40 -15.09
C GLY A 138 7.24 9.89 -15.12
N ASP A 139 8.08 10.73 -15.73
CA ASP A 139 7.80 12.16 -15.95
C ASP A 139 6.57 12.37 -16.87
N GLU A 140 6.53 11.65 -17.99
CA GLU A 140 5.41 11.71 -18.93
C GLU A 140 4.09 11.28 -18.27
N LEU A 141 4.10 10.21 -17.47
CA LEU A 141 2.93 9.74 -16.72
C LEU A 141 2.46 10.76 -15.68
N ALA A 142 3.38 11.37 -14.93
CA ALA A 142 3.03 12.39 -13.95
C ALA A 142 2.39 13.61 -14.61
N ARG A 143 2.92 14.05 -15.76
CA ARG A 143 2.30 15.12 -16.56
C ARG A 143 0.90 14.76 -17.03
N GLU A 144 0.70 13.53 -17.49
CA GLU A 144 -0.61 13.07 -17.94
C GLU A 144 -1.62 13.07 -16.78
N VAL A 145 -1.24 12.55 -15.61
CA VAL A 145 -2.09 12.59 -14.40
C VAL A 145 -2.46 14.03 -14.03
N ARG A 146 -1.47 14.94 -13.95
CA ARG A 146 -1.75 16.34 -13.63
C ARG A 146 -2.66 17.01 -14.65
N LYS A 147 -2.50 16.70 -15.94
CA LYS A 147 -3.36 17.22 -17.01
C LYS A 147 -4.78 16.69 -16.90
N GLN A 148 -4.96 15.39 -16.74
CA GLN A 148 -6.28 14.76 -16.63
C GLN A 148 -7.04 15.21 -15.38
N LEU A 149 -6.33 15.43 -14.28
CA LEU A 149 -6.90 15.92 -13.01
C LEU A 149 -6.90 17.45 -12.89
N VAL A 150 -6.45 18.17 -13.92
CA VAL A 150 -6.42 19.64 -13.99
C VAL A 150 -5.64 20.28 -12.83
N ILE A 151 -4.54 19.66 -12.41
CA ILE A 151 -3.70 20.11 -11.28
C ILE A 151 -2.61 21.06 -11.78
N GLN A 152 -2.74 22.36 -11.47
CA GLN A 152 -1.79 23.40 -11.90
C GLN A 152 -0.74 23.78 -10.84
N GLY A 153 -1.08 23.68 -9.54
CA GLY A 153 -0.22 24.05 -8.43
C GLY A 153 0.28 22.87 -7.58
N PRO A 154 0.81 23.13 -6.37
CA PRO A 154 1.09 22.09 -5.40
C PRO A 154 -0.17 21.27 -5.12
N ILE A 155 0.00 19.95 -4.99
CA ILE A 155 -1.09 19.08 -4.52
C ILE A 155 -1.29 19.41 -3.04
N ILE A 156 -2.51 19.63 -2.54
CA ILE A 156 -2.70 20.02 -1.13
C ILE A 156 -2.49 18.84 -0.19
N SER A 157 -3.09 17.69 -0.52
CA SER A 157 -2.95 16.43 0.22
C SER A 157 -2.81 15.27 -0.77
N MET A 158 -1.74 14.49 -0.62
CA MET A 158 -1.56 13.25 -1.37
C MET A 158 -2.53 12.16 -0.88
N ARG A 159 -2.83 12.15 0.42
CA ARG A 159 -3.91 11.33 0.99
C ARG A 159 -5.25 11.60 0.30
N ASP A 160 -5.70 12.86 0.26
CA ASP A 160 -7.02 13.18 -0.32
C ASP A 160 -7.03 12.97 -1.84
N LEU A 161 -5.90 13.21 -2.52
CA LEU A 161 -5.76 12.87 -3.95
C LEU A 161 -5.96 11.37 -4.18
N ALA A 162 -5.33 10.51 -3.37
CA ALA A 162 -5.49 9.07 -3.48
C ALA A 162 -6.92 8.62 -3.11
N GLN A 163 -7.42 9.01 -1.94
CA GLN A 163 -8.68 8.50 -1.40
C GLN A 163 -9.91 9.12 -2.07
N GLU A 164 -9.99 10.45 -2.12
CA GLU A 164 -11.21 11.16 -2.54
C GLU A 164 -11.27 11.36 -4.05
N THR A 165 -10.13 11.65 -4.70
CA THR A 165 -10.11 11.91 -6.15
C THR A 165 -9.96 10.62 -6.94
N LEU A 166 -9.00 9.77 -6.57
CA LEU A 166 -8.72 8.54 -7.28
C LEU A 166 -9.60 7.38 -6.79
N GLY A 167 -10.06 7.37 -5.54
CA GLY A 167 -10.81 6.25 -4.97
C GLY A 167 -9.91 5.08 -4.56
N ILE A 168 -8.65 5.36 -4.26
CA ILE A 168 -7.65 4.39 -3.79
C ILE A 168 -7.56 4.54 -2.26
N PRO A 169 -8.14 3.63 -1.46
CA PRO A 169 -8.01 3.70 -0.02
C PRO A 169 -6.55 3.57 0.42
N ILE A 170 -6.21 4.29 1.50
CA ILE A 170 -4.95 4.16 2.21
C ILE A 170 -5.23 3.47 3.53
N ILE A 171 -4.42 2.48 3.87
CA ILE A 171 -4.45 1.76 5.14
C ILE A 171 -3.13 2.00 5.85
N ALA A 172 -3.21 2.52 7.07
CA ALA A 172 -2.05 2.66 7.93
C ALA A 172 -1.56 1.31 8.45
N ALA A 173 -0.26 1.10 8.54
CA ALA A 173 0.32 -0.07 9.19
C ALA A 173 1.62 0.27 9.91
N GLU A 174 2.00 -0.51 10.92
CA GLU A 174 3.26 -0.35 11.64
C GLU A 174 4.23 -1.48 11.29
N LEU A 175 4.93 -1.39 10.16
CA LEU A 175 5.69 -2.51 9.60
C LEU A 175 7.14 -2.63 10.12
N SER A 176 7.51 -1.93 11.20
CA SER A 176 8.89 -1.67 11.65
C SER A 176 9.60 -0.55 10.87
N ALA A 177 10.62 0.04 11.48
CA ALA A 177 11.46 1.06 10.84
C ALA A 177 12.30 0.50 9.67
N ASP A 178 12.60 -0.79 9.73
CA ASP A 178 13.27 -1.51 8.65
C ASP A 178 12.27 -2.05 7.62
N GLY A 179 10.96 -1.88 7.81
CA GLY A 179 9.92 -2.29 6.87
C GLY A 179 9.95 -1.50 5.55
N PRO A 180 9.21 -1.92 4.51
CA PRO A 180 9.00 -1.07 3.35
C PRO A 180 8.30 0.23 3.76
N ASP A 181 8.60 1.33 3.06
CA ASP A 181 7.96 2.62 3.31
C ASP A 181 6.45 2.54 2.96
N ALA A 182 6.09 1.89 1.86
CA ALA A 182 4.70 1.58 1.51
C ALA A 182 4.65 0.35 0.57
N PHE A 183 3.45 -0.17 0.33
CA PHE A 183 3.20 -1.14 -0.75
C PHE A 183 1.72 -1.15 -1.14
N SER A 184 1.42 -1.64 -2.34
CA SER A 184 0.06 -1.70 -2.87
C SER A 184 -0.54 -3.12 -2.84
N VAL A 185 -1.82 -3.22 -2.53
CA VAL A 185 -2.62 -4.46 -2.56
C VAL A 185 -3.68 -4.31 -3.65
N TYR A 186 -3.80 -5.32 -4.51
CA TYR A 186 -4.77 -5.31 -5.62
C TYR A 186 -5.87 -6.33 -5.38
N ALA A 187 -7.08 -6.00 -5.83
CA ALA A 187 -8.24 -6.90 -5.82
C ALA A 187 -8.86 -6.98 -7.23
N PRO A 188 -9.71 -7.98 -7.53
CA PRO A 188 -10.42 -8.08 -8.80
C PRO A 188 -11.19 -6.81 -9.20
N GLY A 189 -11.57 -6.70 -10.47
CA GLY A 189 -12.40 -5.56 -10.93
C GLY A 189 -11.70 -4.19 -10.90
N ARG A 190 -10.38 -4.18 -11.05
CA ARG A 190 -9.52 -2.98 -11.09
C ARG A 190 -9.32 -2.24 -9.77
N ARG A 191 -9.58 -2.89 -8.64
CA ARG A 191 -9.45 -2.29 -7.30
C ARG A 191 -8.02 -2.40 -6.74
N ALA A 192 -7.63 -1.43 -5.93
CA ALA A 192 -6.37 -1.43 -5.22
C ALA A 192 -6.46 -0.60 -3.93
N ALA A 193 -5.62 -0.91 -2.95
CA ALA A 193 -5.41 -0.14 -1.73
C ALA A 193 -3.90 0.08 -1.53
N ILE A 194 -3.54 1.19 -0.91
CA ILE A 194 -2.17 1.51 -0.52
C ILE A 194 -2.01 1.18 0.97
N ILE A 195 -1.04 0.34 1.31
CA ILE A 195 -0.60 0.16 2.68
C ILE A 195 0.56 1.11 2.94
N LEU A 196 0.41 1.96 3.94
CA LEU A 196 1.40 2.97 4.31
C LEU A 196 2.02 2.63 5.66
N ASN A 197 3.34 2.41 5.69
CA ASN A 197 4.04 2.21 6.94
C ASN A 197 4.14 3.53 7.70
N LEU A 198 3.66 3.58 8.94
CA LEU A 198 3.75 4.76 9.82
C LEU A 198 5.09 4.87 10.56
N GLN A 199 5.91 3.81 10.50
CA GLN A 199 7.24 3.78 11.12
C GLN A 199 8.34 4.12 10.11
N GLY A 200 9.59 4.20 10.59
CA GLY A 200 10.73 4.52 9.74
C GLY A 200 10.66 5.94 9.19
N LYS A 201 10.89 6.11 7.88
CA LYS A 201 11.00 7.44 7.27
C LYS A 201 9.66 8.18 7.17
N ASN A 202 8.54 7.44 7.12
CA ASN A 202 7.19 7.99 7.03
C ASN A 202 6.65 8.56 8.35
N THR A 203 7.44 8.47 9.44
CA THR A 203 7.26 9.35 10.60
C THR A 203 7.37 10.83 10.20
N HIS A 204 8.08 11.12 9.10
CA HIS A 204 8.12 12.43 8.49
C HIS A 204 7.00 12.62 7.45
N PRO A 205 6.06 13.57 7.62
CA PRO A 205 4.91 13.73 6.72
C PRO A 205 5.26 14.00 5.25
N LEU A 206 6.33 14.76 4.99
CA LEU A 206 6.75 15.01 3.60
C LEU A 206 7.35 13.77 2.91
N VAL A 207 7.90 12.82 3.68
CA VAL A 207 8.34 11.54 3.12
C VAL A 207 7.12 10.69 2.82
N ARG A 208 6.15 10.67 3.73
CA ARG A 208 4.85 10.03 3.54
C ARG A 208 4.14 10.47 2.26
N ARG A 209 4.14 11.77 1.95
CA ARG A 209 3.62 12.30 0.67
C ARG A 209 4.26 11.66 -0.53
N PHE A 210 5.59 11.54 -0.50
CA PHE A 210 6.34 10.92 -1.58
C PHE A 210 6.01 9.43 -1.69
N SER A 211 5.94 8.72 -0.56
CA SER A 211 5.56 7.30 -0.51
C SER A 211 4.15 7.07 -1.10
N ILE A 212 3.16 7.89 -0.73
CA ILE A 212 1.81 7.82 -1.31
C ILE A 212 1.85 8.10 -2.83
N ALA A 213 2.58 9.13 -3.26
CA ALA A 213 2.70 9.46 -4.68
C ALA A 213 3.37 8.34 -5.49
N HIS A 214 4.35 7.66 -4.90
CA HIS A 214 5.04 6.51 -5.46
C HIS A 214 4.07 5.35 -5.68
N GLU A 215 3.32 4.97 -4.64
CA GLU A 215 2.34 3.89 -4.73
C GLU A 215 1.18 4.22 -5.68
N VAL A 216 0.72 5.47 -5.74
CA VAL A 216 -0.25 5.91 -6.75
C VAL A 216 0.28 5.65 -8.17
N GLY A 217 1.57 5.87 -8.42
CA GLY A 217 2.20 5.54 -9.69
C GLY A 217 2.07 4.06 -10.04
N HIS A 218 2.38 3.18 -9.08
CA HIS A 218 2.21 1.74 -9.26
C HIS A 218 0.76 1.34 -9.52
N VAL A 219 -0.17 1.83 -8.72
CA VAL A 219 -1.59 1.48 -8.83
C VAL A 219 -2.15 1.87 -10.20
N LEU A 220 -1.76 3.03 -10.72
CA LEU A 220 -2.26 3.52 -12.01
C LEU A 220 -1.63 2.80 -13.20
N PHE A 221 -0.34 2.46 -13.15
CA PHE A 221 0.43 2.10 -14.36
C PHE A 221 1.17 0.77 -14.31
N ASP A 222 1.46 0.22 -13.13
CA ASP A 222 2.34 -0.95 -12.98
C ASP A 222 1.59 -2.21 -12.54
N ARG A 223 0.28 -2.23 -12.78
CA ARG A 223 -0.59 -3.32 -12.36
C ARG A 223 -0.19 -4.64 -13.02
N PRO A 224 -0.02 -5.72 -12.26
CA PRO A 224 0.06 -7.09 -12.79
C PRO A 224 -1.22 -7.46 -13.55
N GLY A 225 -1.14 -8.49 -14.39
CA GLY A 225 -2.32 -9.09 -15.02
C GLY A 225 -3.41 -9.53 -14.04
N MET A 226 -4.57 -9.90 -14.58
CA MET A 226 -5.76 -10.35 -13.84
C MET A 226 -5.44 -11.52 -12.90
N GLY A 227 -5.21 -11.27 -11.61
CA GLY A 227 -5.14 -12.32 -10.60
C GLY A 227 -4.13 -12.13 -9.46
N ALA A 228 -3.45 -10.99 -9.35
CA ALA A 228 -2.32 -10.92 -8.44
C ALA A 228 -2.58 -10.08 -7.18
N PHE A 229 -2.37 -10.71 -6.02
CA PHE A 229 -2.36 -10.07 -4.71
C PHE A 229 -1.00 -9.43 -4.49
N GLY A 230 -0.99 -8.23 -3.88
CA GLY A 230 0.24 -7.58 -3.42
C GLY A 230 1.40 -7.66 -4.42
N VAL A 231 1.18 -7.22 -5.65
CA VAL A 231 2.26 -7.22 -6.63
C VAL A 231 3.14 -6.02 -6.39
N ALA A 232 4.31 -6.33 -5.86
CA ALA A 232 5.46 -6.03 -6.65
C ALA A 232 5.64 -7.03 -7.76
N CYS A 233 5.86 -6.51 -8.96
CA CYS A 233 5.85 -7.27 -10.17
C CYS A 233 6.79 -8.49 -10.04
N LYS A 234 6.29 -9.69 -10.36
CA LYS A 234 7.12 -10.89 -10.56
C LYS A 234 8.06 -10.60 -11.72
N VAL A 235 9.20 -10.03 -11.40
CA VAL A 235 9.98 -9.31 -12.39
C VAL A 235 11.43 -9.75 -12.31
N ASP A 236 11.98 -10.05 -13.48
CA ASP A 236 13.41 -10.19 -13.74
C ASP A 236 14.19 -9.08 -13.00
N PRO A 237 15.27 -9.37 -12.26
CA PRO A 237 16.03 -8.37 -11.51
C PRO A 237 16.35 -7.07 -12.28
N GLY A 238 16.58 -7.15 -13.60
CA GLY A 238 16.80 -5.97 -14.44
C GLY A 238 15.53 -5.12 -14.63
N ARG A 239 14.38 -5.77 -14.83
CA ARG A 239 13.10 -5.13 -15.06
C ARG A 239 12.51 -4.47 -13.80
N GLY A 240 12.87 -4.94 -12.60
CA GLY A 240 12.32 -4.43 -11.34
C GLY A 240 12.87 -3.04 -11.00
N LEU A 241 14.14 -2.82 -11.35
CA LEU A 241 14.80 -1.51 -11.24
C LEU A 241 14.12 -0.46 -12.12
N ASP A 242 13.63 -0.83 -13.30
CA ASP A 242 12.95 0.10 -14.22
C ASP A 242 11.59 0.55 -13.70
N ILE A 243 10.84 -0.36 -13.06
CA ILE A 243 9.53 -0.06 -12.46
C ILE A 243 9.70 0.90 -11.28
N GLU A 244 10.63 0.62 -10.36
CA GLU A 244 10.93 1.51 -9.24
C GLU A 244 11.49 2.85 -9.67
N SER A 245 12.40 2.85 -10.66
CA SER A 245 12.95 4.09 -11.22
C SER A 245 11.84 4.95 -11.83
N ARG A 246 10.89 4.32 -12.54
CA ARG A 246 9.70 4.98 -13.09
C ARG A 246 8.78 5.51 -11.99
N ALA A 247 8.46 4.72 -10.96
CA ALA A 247 7.59 5.14 -9.86
C ALA A 247 8.20 6.29 -9.05
N ASN A 248 9.51 6.24 -8.80
CA ASN A 248 10.24 7.35 -8.18
C ASN A 248 10.21 8.62 -9.04
N ALA A 249 10.39 8.49 -10.36
CA ALA A 249 10.29 9.61 -11.28
C ALA A 249 8.88 10.19 -11.33
N PHE A 250 7.86 9.32 -11.36
CA PHE A 250 6.45 9.69 -11.30
C PHE A 250 6.14 10.47 -10.01
N ALA A 251 6.47 9.94 -8.84
CA ALA A 251 6.24 10.59 -7.56
C ALA A 251 6.90 11.96 -7.47
N MET A 252 8.18 12.03 -7.89
CA MET A 252 8.92 13.28 -7.93
C MET A 252 8.24 14.29 -8.86
N ARG A 253 7.90 13.92 -10.09
CA ARG A 253 7.32 14.84 -11.09
C ARG A 253 5.86 15.20 -10.84
N LEU A 254 5.12 14.34 -10.14
CA LEU A 254 3.75 14.64 -9.72
C LEU A 254 3.76 15.76 -8.67
N LEU A 255 4.70 15.72 -7.73
CA LEU A 255 4.89 16.70 -6.67
C LEU A 255 5.69 17.94 -7.12
N LEU A 256 6.65 17.77 -8.04
CA LEU A 256 7.54 18.80 -8.59
C LEU A 256 7.38 18.88 -10.11
N PRO A 257 6.31 19.53 -10.61
CA PRO A 257 5.98 19.55 -12.02
C PRO A 257 7.06 20.26 -12.84
N HIS A 258 7.33 19.68 -14.02
CA HIS A 258 8.39 20.12 -14.92
C HIS A 258 8.30 21.62 -15.23
N THR A 259 7.12 22.12 -15.60
CA THR A 259 6.93 23.50 -16.09
C THR A 259 7.35 24.58 -15.09
N GLN A 260 7.23 24.31 -13.79
CA GLN A 260 7.49 25.27 -12.73
C GLN A 260 8.91 25.14 -12.17
N ILE A 261 9.44 23.91 -12.10
CA ILE A 261 10.73 23.65 -11.43
C ILE A 261 11.92 23.75 -12.39
N THR A 262 11.77 23.39 -13.67
CA THR A 262 12.92 23.43 -14.60
C THR A 262 13.40 24.84 -14.90
N GLN A 263 12.55 25.85 -14.70
CA GLN A 263 12.93 27.27 -14.80
C GLN A 263 13.99 27.66 -13.76
N LEU A 264 14.04 26.94 -12.62
CA LEU A 264 15.05 27.16 -11.59
C LEU A 264 16.41 26.56 -11.98
N SER A 265 16.46 25.54 -12.85
CA SER A 265 17.71 24.90 -13.28
C SER A 265 18.63 24.58 -12.08
N SER A 266 19.91 24.97 -12.12
CA SER A 266 20.88 24.81 -11.03
C SER A 266 20.69 25.79 -9.87
N GLU A 267 19.88 26.86 -10.02
CA GLU A 267 19.57 27.80 -8.95
C GLU A 267 18.85 27.13 -7.78
N ILE A 268 18.15 26.02 -8.05
CA ILE A 268 17.49 25.22 -7.00
C ILE A 268 18.48 24.74 -5.92
N LEU A 269 19.77 24.62 -6.24
CA LEU A 269 20.82 24.21 -5.31
C LEU A 269 21.24 25.32 -4.34
N LYS A 270 20.80 26.57 -4.54
CA LYS A 270 21.03 27.65 -3.59
C LYS A 270 20.18 27.42 -2.33
N PRO A 271 20.73 27.52 -1.10
CA PRO A 271 20.02 27.18 0.13
C PRO A 271 18.63 27.80 0.26
N ALA A 272 18.50 29.11 -0.02
CA ALA A 272 17.23 29.83 0.08
C ALA A 272 16.17 29.34 -0.93
N ILE A 273 16.59 29.02 -2.17
CA ILE A 273 15.69 28.53 -3.22
C ILE A 273 15.31 27.07 -2.93
N PHE A 274 16.26 26.26 -2.48
CA PHE A 274 16.04 24.88 -2.08
C PHE A 274 14.98 24.77 -0.99
N ARG A 275 15.17 25.52 0.11
CA ARG A 275 14.22 25.55 1.23
C ARG A 275 12.85 26.08 0.81
N LYS A 276 12.81 27.19 0.05
CA LYS A 276 11.55 27.73 -0.49
C LYS A 276 10.81 26.73 -1.38
N THR A 277 11.55 25.90 -2.14
CA THR A 277 10.96 24.86 -2.99
C THR A 277 10.35 23.74 -2.13
N MET A 278 11.06 23.28 -1.09
CA MET A 278 10.52 22.33 -0.13
C MET A 278 9.22 22.84 0.52
N GLU A 279 9.20 24.10 0.92
CA GLU A 279 8.06 24.75 1.56
C GLU A 279 6.88 24.96 0.61
N MET A 280 7.14 25.40 -0.62
CA MET A 280 6.10 25.69 -1.61
C MET A 280 5.43 24.42 -2.15
N TRP A 281 6.20 23.36 -2.35
CA TRP A 281 5.71 22.13 -3.00
C TRP A 281 5.43 20.98 -2.03
N GLY A 282 5.77 21.15 -0.75
CA GLY A 282 5.55 20.12 0.27
C GLY A 282 6.35 18.86 -0.02
N VAL A 283 7.64 19.01 -0.30
CA VAL A 283 8.54 17.90 -0.60
C VAL A 283 9.70 17.83 0.38
N HIS A 284 10.07 16.60 0.75
CA HIS A 284 11.22 16.35 1.60
C HIS A 284 12.54 16.56 0.84
N PHE A 285 13.64 16.79 1.57
CA PHE A 285 15.00 16.90 1.04
C PHE A 285 15.35 15.76 0.07
N SER A 286 14.96 14.53 0.38
CA SER A 286 15.25 13.34 -0.45
C SER A 286 14.63 13.40 -1.85
N ALA A 287 13.46 14.04 -2.01
CA ALA A 287 12.85 14.20 -3.33
C ALA A 287 13.63 15.20 -4.19
N LEU A 288 14.15 16.27 -3.59
CA LEU A 288 15.01 17.24 -4.27
C LEU A 288 16.42 16.70 -4.54
N GLN A 289 16.93 15.82 -3.68
CA GLN A 289 18.13 15.05 -3.98
C GLN A 289 17.93 14.20 -5.23
N LEU A 290 16.81 13.46 -5.32
CA LEU A 290 16.48 12.67 -6.51
C LEU A 290 16.35 13.56 -7.75
N TYR A 291 15.74 14.75 -7.62
CA TYR A 291 15.69 15.74 -8.70
C TYR A 291 17.11 16.16 -9.15
N ALA A 292 18.01 16.47 -8.21
CA ALA A 292 19.37 16.87 -8.53
C ALA A 292 20.14 15.75 -9.25
N GLU A 293 19.99 14.50 -8.80
CA GLU A 293 20.65 13.36 -9.42
C GLU A 293 20.12 13.08 -10.83
N LYS A 294 18.80 13.14 -11.03
CA LYS A 294 18.16 12.65 -12.26
C LYS A 294 17.83 13.74 -13.29
N VAL A 295 17.58 14.97 -12.84
CA VAL A 295 17.21 16.09 -13.72
C VAL A 295 18.40 17.01 -13.98
N LEU A 296 19.23 17.26 -12.96
CA LEU A 296 20.47 18.04 -13.14
C LEU A 296 21.67 17.16 -13.55
N ASN A 297 21.45 15.85 -13.72
CA ASN A 297 22.47 14.86 -14.10
C ASN A 297 23.71 14.89 -13.18
N LEU A 298 23.51 15.15 -11.89
CA LEU A 298 24.59 15.05 -10.91
C LEU A 298 24.79 13.58 -10.53
N SER A 299 26.05 13.14 -10.47
CA SER A 299 26.36 11.89 -9.80
C SER A 299 25.95 11.95 -8.33
N ARG A 300 25.78 10.79 -7.69
CA ARG A 300 25.40 10.70 -6.28
C ARG A 300 26.39 11.43 -5.36
N ASP A 301 27.68 11.34 -5.69
CA ASP A 301 28.74 12.02 -4.94
C ASP A 301 28.69 13.53 -5.17
N GLU A 302 28.49 13.99 -6.41
CA GLU A 302 28.32 15.43 -6.67
C GLU A 302 27.08 15.99 -5.97
N ALA A 303 25.95 15.29 -6.03
CA ALA A 303 24.73 15.70 -5.34
C ALA A 303 25.00 15.85 -3.83
N LYS A 304 25.69 14.89 -3.21
CA LYS A 304 26.02 14.94 -1.77
C LYS A 304 26.83 16.19 -1.39
N HIS A 305 27.73 16.67 -2.25
CA HIS A 305 28.56 17.85 -1.98
C HIS A 305 27.89 19.18 -2.39
N ARG A 306 26.99 19.15 -3.38
CA ARG A 306 26.35 20.35 -3.93
C ARG A 306 25.00 20.68 -3.30
N LEU A 307 24.35 19.71 -2.65
CA LEU A 307 23.10 19.94 -1.96
C LEU A 307 23.34 20.83 -0.73
N PRO A 308 22.54 21.89 -0.55
CA PRO A 308 22.71 22.80 0.57
C PRO A 308 22.32 22.14 1.89
N ASP A 309 23.01 22.51 2.97
CA ASP A 309 22.58 22.17 4.32
C ASP A 309 21.40 23.09 4.70
N VAL A 310 20.22 22.50 4.81
CA VAL A 310 18.96 23.19 5.05
C VAL A 310 18.18 22.44 6.13
N ASP A 311 17.34 23.18 6.86
CA ASP A 311 16.39 22.56 7.76
C ASP A 311 15.52 21.56 7.00
N ARG A 312 15.46 20.33 7.54
CA ARG A 312 14.71 19.20 6.96
C ARG A 312 13.35 19.02 7.61
N SER A 313 12.99 19.84 8.59
CA SER A 313 11.68 19.83 9.23
C SER A 313 10.56 20.07 8.22
N SER A 314 9.42 19.42 8.45
CA SER A 314 8.20 19.63 7.67
C SER A 314 7.58 20.98 8.02
N PRO A 315 7.20 21.80 7.03
CA PRO A 315 6.31 22.93 7.27
C PRO A 315 4.94 22.43 7.76
N ASN A 316 4.36 23.13 8.73
CA ASN A 316 3.18 22.65 9.47
C ASN A 316 1.96 22.37 8.57
N GLN A 317 1.70 23.18 7.54
CA GLN A 317 0.50 23.02 6.71
C GLN A 317 0.47 21.67 5.97
N TRP A 318 1.63 21.17 5.51
CA TRP A 318 1.74 19.89 4.83
C TRP A 318 1.64 18.73 5.80
N ALA A 319 2.18 18.88 7.01
CA ALA A 319 2.09 17.86 8.05
C ALA A 319 0.64 17.58 8.43
N MET A 320 -0.16 18.63 8.66
CA MET A 320 -1.59 18.49 8.99
C MET A 320 -2.40 17.87 7.85
N ALA A 321 -2.04 18.17 6.60
CA ALA A 321 -2.74 17.65 5.43
C ALA A 321 -2.52 16.14 5.17
N GLU A 322 -1.52 15.53 5.82
CA GLU A 322 -1.11 14.13 5.60
C GLU A 322 -1.25 13.25 6.85
N GLU A 323 -1.75 13.83 7.94
CA GLU A 323 -2.10 13.11 9.15
C GLU A 323 -3.23 12.12 8.86
N LEU A 324 -3.04 10.84 9.16
CA LEU A 324 -4.08 9.84 8.95
C LEU A 324 -5.09 9.87 10.10
N ALA A 325 -6.35 9.50 9.83
CA ALA A 325 -7.38 9.45 10.87
C ALA A 325 -7.00 8.44 11.96
N GLU A 326 -6.25 7.41 11.62
CA GLU A 326 -5.65 6.39 12.48
C GLU A 326 -4.60 6.94 13.44
N GLU A 327 -4.02 8.11 13.12
CA GLU A 327 -3.13 8.87 14.01
C GLU A 327 -3.93 9.77 14.97
N ARG A 328 -5.20 10.06 14.65
CA ARG A 328 -6.13 10.76 15.54
C ARG A 328 -6.71 9.75 16.52
N ARG A 329 -6.62 10.08 17.80
CA ARG A 329 -6.96 9.23 18.95
C ARG A 329 -8.30 8.51 18.78
N GLY A 330 -8.32 7.21 19.12
CA GLY A 330 -9.51 6.34 19.09
C GLY A 330 -9.18 4.95 18.56
N LEU A 331 -10.04 3.97 18.82
CA LEU A 331 -9.91 2.58 18.36
C LEU A 331 -8.62 1.89 18.82
N GLY A 332 -8.14 2.20 20.03
CA GLY A 332 -6.90 1.63 20.58
C GLY A 332 -6.89 0.10 20.63
N GLN A 333 -8.07 -0.50 20.71
CA GLN A 333 -8.29 -1.95 20.75
C GLN A 333 -8.33 -2.61 19.36
N VAL A 334 -8.46 -1.81 18.28
CA VAL A 334 -8.45 -2.30 16.89
C VAL A 334 -7.00 -2.27 16.38
N PRO A 335 -6.50 -3.33 15.72
CA PRO A 335 -5.18 -3.31 15.09
C PRO A 335 -5.05 -2.16 14.08
N VAL A 336 -3.87 -1.52 14.00
CA VAL A 336 -3.64 -0.33 13.17
C VAL A 336 -4.13 -0.50 11.72
N PRO A 337 -3.87 -1.63 11.01
CA PRO A 337 -4.35 -1.82 9.64
C PRO A 337 -5.87 -1.94 9.48
N ARG A 338 -6.59 -2.23 10.57
CA ARG A 338 -8.05 -2.34 10.56
C ARG A 338 -8.76 -1.06 11.04
N ARG A 339 -8.00 -0.03 11.44
CA ARG A 339 -8.54 1.29 11.79
C ARG A 339 -8.94 2.09 10.54
N GLY A 340 -9.35 3.33 10.76
CA GLY A 340 -9.58 4.32 9.70
C GLY A 340 -10.66 3.91 8.72
N ALA A 341 -10.28 3.75 7.44
CA ALA A 341 -11.24 3.50 6.36
C ALA A 341 -12.03 2.18 6.55
N LEU A 342 -11.37 1.10 6.97
CA LEU A 342 -12.04 -0.17 7.22
C LEU A 342 -12.98 -0.06 8.43
N ALA A 343 -12.48 0.40 9.57
CA ALA A 343 -13.31 0.53 10.76
C ALA A 343 -14.52 1.44 10.55
N ARG A 344 -14.33 2.60 9.91
CA ARG A 344 -15.43 3.49 9.58
C ARG A 344 -16.46 2.82 8.68
N LEU A 345 -16.03 2.03 7.69
CA LEU A 345 -16.96 1.31 6.82
C LEU A 345 -17.74 0.25 7.61
N VAL A 346 -17.05 -0.60 8.37
CA VAL A 346 -17.64 -1.66 9.19
C VAL A 346 -18.66 -1.09 10.18
N LEU A 347 -18.32 -0.05 10.92
CA LEU A 347 -19.21 0.58 11.90
C LEU A 347 -20.45 1.21 11.23
N ASN A 348 -20.27 1.81 10.04
CA ASN A 348 -21.40 2.31 9.26
C ASN A 348 -22.32 1.19 8.74
N LEU A 349 -21.78 0.00 8.48
CA LEU A 349 -22.58 -1.15 8.06
C LEU A 349 -23.36 -1.76 9.22
N VAL A 350 -22.77 -1.83 10.41
CA VAL A 350 -23.48 -2.23 11.63
C VAL A 350 -24.65 -1.29 11.89
N ARG A 351 -24.40 0.03 11.86
CA ARG A 351 -25.46 1.05 12.05
C ARG A 351 -26.65 0.88 11.10
N LYS A 352 -26.40 0.38 9.89
CA LYS A 352 -27.42 0.18 8.85
C LYS A 352 -28.02 -1.23 8.87
N ASP A 353 -27.73 -2.04 9.89
CA ASP A 353 -28.10 -3.45 9.99
C ASP A 353 -27.69 -4.29 8.77
N GLN A 354 -26.59 -3.92 8.09
CA GLN A 354 -26.11 -4.62 6.90
C GLN A 354 -25.14 -5.75 7.23
N ILE A 355 -24.51 -5.71 8.41
CA ILE A 355 -23.68 -6.81 8.94
C ILE A 355 -23.98 -7.00 10.42
N SER A 356 -23.80 -8.24 10.89
CA SER A 356 -23.96 -8.56 12.31
C SER A 356 -22.81 -8.01 13.14
N HIS A 357 -23.03 -7.84 14.45
CA HIS A 357 -21.97 -7.48 15.40
C HIS A 357 -20.85 -8.52 15.37
N ALA A 358 -21.17 -9.82 15.25
CA ALA A 358 -20.16 -10.88 15.15
C ALA A 358 -19.24 -10.68 13.93
N ARG A 359 -19.82 -10.39 12.76
CA ARG A 359 -19.04 -10.12 11.53
C ARG A 359 -18.21 -8.84 11.66
N ALA A 360 -18.75 -7.80 12.28
CA ALA A 360 -18.01 -6.56 12.55
C ALA A 360 -16.80 -6.81 13.46
N ARG A 361 -16.95 -7.64 14.49
CA ARG A 361 -15.84 -8.01 15.38
C ARG A 361 -14.72 -8.75 14.66
N GLU A 362 -15.08 -9.66 13.76
CA GLU A 362 -14.15 -10.40 12.91
C GLU A 362 -13.37 -9.45 11.99
N LEU A 363 -14.08 -8.58 11.25
CA LEU A 363 -13.51 -7.58 10.34
C LEU A 363 -12.67 -6.50 11.05
N LEU A 364 -12.88 -6.29 12.35
CA LEU A 364 -12.06 -5.40 13.17
C LEU A 364 -10.97 -6.14 13.95
N SER A 365 -10.95 -7.48 13.90
CA SER A 365 -10.10 -8.36 14.70
C SER A 365 -10.07 -7.98 16.18
N ILE A 366 -11.26 -7.76 16.76
CA ILE A 366 -11.42 -7.43 18.18
C ILE A 366 -11.86 -8.66 18.98
N ASN A 367 -11.02 -9.07 19.92
CA ASN A 367 -11.36 -10.11 20.89
C ASN A 367 -12.32 -9.55 21.95
N GLY A 368 -13.21 -10.38 22.50
CA GLY A 368 -14.47 -10.10 23.25
C GLY A 368 -14.59 -8.95 24.27
N VAL A 369 -13.57 -8.14 24.48
CA VAL A 369 -13.47 -7.10 25.52
C VAL A 369 -14.07 -5.76 25.09
N ALA A 370 -13.86 -5.31 23.84
CA ALA A 370 -14.44 -4.07 23.32
C ALA A 370 -15.86 -4.29 22.80
N SER A 371 -16.83 -3.46 23.18
CA SER A 371 -18.14 -3.45 22.52
C SER A 371 -18.08 -2.69 21.18
N ILE A 372 -18.98 -3.00 20.23
CA ILE A 372 -19.01 -2.29 18.93
C ILE A 372 -19.48 -0.84 19.14
N GLU A 373 -20.32 -0.64 20.14
CA GLU A 373 -20.89 0.62 20.59
C GLU A 373 -19.79 1.56 21.12
N GLU A 374 -18.89 1.05 21.95
CA GLU A 374 -17.70 1.80 22.42
C GLU A 374 -16.83 2.23 21.24
N LEU A 375 -16.56 1.32 20.29
CA LEU A 375 -15.75 1.62 19.12
C LEU A 375 -16.42 2.64 18.19
N ALA A 376 -17.74 2.57 18.05
CA ALA A 376 -18.49 3.54 17.27
C ALA A 376 -18.45 4.93 17.90
N ALA A 377 -18.59 5.03 19.23
CA ALA A 377 -18.41 6.28 19.97
C ALA A 377 -16.98 6.84 19.82
N GLU A 378 -15.95 5.99 19.93
CA GLU A 378 -14.56 6.39 19.71
C GLU A 378 -14.28 6.85 18.27
N ALA A 379 -14.99 6.29 17.30
CA ALA A 379 -14.86 6.64 15.87
C ALA A 379 -15.75 7.81 15.43
N ASP A 380 -16.48 8.43 16.35
CA ASP A 380 -17.49 9.47 16.08
C ASP A 380 -18.57 9.01 15.08
N VAL A 381 -19.01 7.75 15.23
CA VAL A 381 -20.11 7.13 14.47
C VAL A 381 -21.24 6.86 15.46
N SER A 382 -22.31 7.65 15.41
CA SER A 382 -23.54 7.34 16.17
C SER A 382 -24.20 6.09 15.58
N LEU A 383 -24.48 5.07 16.40
CA LEU A 383 -25.17 3.83 16.00
C LEU A 383 -26.70 3.91 16.14
N ASP A 384 -27.23 4.97 16.74
CA ASP A 384 -28.67 5.18 16.81
C ASP A 384 -29.18 5.51 15.40
N GLY A 385 -30.06 4.67 14.85
CA GLY A 385 -30.60 4.84 13.50
C GLY A 385 -31.44 6.11 13.36
N GLU A 386 -31.30 6.80 12.22
CA GLU A 386 -32.28 7.81 11.75
C GLU A 386 -33.51 7.14 11.11
#